data_AF-A0A1I3IYG7-F1
#
_entry.id   AF-A0A1I3IYG7-F1
#
_cell.length_a   1.000
_cell.length_b   1.000
_cell.length_c   1.000
_cell.angle_alpha   90.00
_cell.angle_beta   90.00
_cell.angle_gamma   90.00
#
_symmetry.space_group_name_H-M   'P 1'
#
loop_
_entity.id
_entity.type
_entity.pdbx_description
1 polymer ?
#
loop_
_entity_poly.entity_id
_entity_poly.type
_entity_poly.pdbx_seq_one_letter_code
_entity_poly.pdbx_strand_id
1 'polypeptide(L)'
;MKKLLFLASALSVLLLASCSNTYQEEATPIPPKMSVPTEGKEAFIVIQNQTPYGIAINENKFNTSVVQNYIKAKEEAGEKVIIPKRIDDVKISMDYIRAYHANKKFGINKSINGDSSSPINDDRWYKNINDTDINHYERTFYTENGNTTTEFDEPAVLKAIGEHCYVWYKEKNSIDLGSYDFNTLAEKFDSIYERETFIFGSNIPNPDSSVKEDLDEAFIYCPDDEKTKIHILVYDLEDDYETNSGAVLMGYFWSLDFCKNSFINPTENNELTPFSEIVSAFKGKSSNECQCIHIDSGVLKDNQNEIYSTLGHEFQHLLHFVNKTINTASVRGLQWSDTWYNEMMSMVCEDLMLSHLHLTAKDGPQNRLGLFNQTYYAGFTNWFDGDDCLISYANAYAFGAFILRNWGIECIRNIALNKYINQKSILDAVHDCDSSITSFYQIQKLFYNVMLNPTATEYTLNKSVSKKYDSKNDFTCEAINLNNYITFQYNEMDTSMAAALYGGEAYKPYKGPMIINLNAKDGIDRGFALGPTGTLIVYTEASNGYAEVPGDWNDSLTYYIELK
;
A
#
# COMPACT_ATOMS: atom_id res chain seq x y z
N MET A 1 -22.00 11.54 1.45
CA MET A 1 -21.04 10.44 1.17
C MET A 1 -21.65 9.08 0.72
N LYS A 2 -22.98 8.87 0.61
CA LYS A 2 -23.55 7.55 0.19
C LYS A 2 -23.44 7.19 -1.30
N LYS A 3 -22.62 7.86 -2.11
CA LYS A 3 -22.53 7.61 -3.57
C LYS A 3 -21.16 7.13 -4.09
N LEU A 4 -20.16 6.92 -3.22
CA LEU A 4 -18.83 6.46 -3.64
C LEU A 4 -18.71 4.93 -3.87
N LEU A 5 -19.78 4.15 -3.67
CA LEU A 5 -19.65 2.73 -3.34
C LEU A 5 -19.82 1.74 -4.50
N PHE A 6 -19.53 2.11 -5.75
CA PHE A 6 -19.71 1.18 -6.89
C PHE A 6 -18.54 1.04 -7.88
N LEU A 7 -17.36 1.61 -7.62
CA LEU A 7 -16.19 1.46 -8.51
C LEU A 7 -14.87 1.03 -7.85
N ALA A 8 -14.86 0.75 -6.55
CA ALA A 8 -13.62 0.49 -5.80
C ALA A 8 -13.02 -0.94 -5.94
N SER A 9 -13.54 -1.81 -6.83
CA SER A 9 -12.98 -3.16 -7.00
C SER A 9 -11.92 -3.28 -8.11
N ALA A 10 -11.46 -2.16 -8.68
CA ALA A 10 -10.41 -2.12 -9.69
C ALA A 10 -9.43 -0.94 -9.57
N LEU A 11 -9.44 -0.19 -8.46
CA LEU A 11 -8.79 1.14 -8.38
C LEU A 11 -8.00 1.37 -7.07
N SER A 12 -7.21 0.39 -6.62
CA SER A 12 -6.54 0.42 -5.31
C SER A 12 -5.22 1.23 -5.25
N VAL A 13 -4.99 2.20 -6.13
CA VAL A 13 -3.72 2.99 -6.15
C VAL A 13 -3.93 4.51 -6.12
N LEU A 14 -5.14 5.05 -5.99
CA LEU A 14 -5.42 6.37 -6.58
C LEU A 14 -5.77 7.57 -5.69
N LEU A 15 -5.61 7.49 -4.38
CA LEU A 15 -5.46 8.66 -3.51
C LEU A 15 -4.87 8.15 -2.19
N LEU A 16 -3.67 8.61 -1.84
CA LEU A 16 -3.00 8.26 -0.60
C LEU A 16 -2.90 9.53 0.24
N ALA A 17 -3.45 9.46 1.45
CA ALA A 17 -3.66 10.59 2.33
C ALA A 17 -3.31 10.21 3.77
N SER A 18 -2.44 11.00 4.40
CA SER A 18 -2.12 10.92 5.82
C SER A 18 -3.26 11.53 6.67
N CYS A 19 -3.68 10.88 7.75
CA CYS A 19 -4.87 11.27 8.54
C CYS A 19 -4.62 11.37 10.09
N SER A 20 -5.62 11.80 10.88
CA SER A 20 -5.66 11.87 12.36
C SER A 20 -7.15 11.87 12.85
N ASN A 21 -7.46 11.47 14.10
CA ASN A 21 -8.72 10.77 14.54
C ASN A 21 -10.03 11.59 14.85
N THR A 22 -11.26 11.08 14.57
CA THR A 22 -12.38 10.62 15.51
C THR A 22 -13.81 10.31 14.89
N TYR A 23 -14.54 9.34 15.48
CA TYR A 23 -15.67 8.43 15.04
C TYR A 23 -17.18 8.89 14.93
N GLN A 24 -18.01 8.24 14.05
CA GLN A 24 -19.38 7.63 14.29
C GLN A 24 -20.12 7.00 13.04
N GLU A 25 -21.02 6.00 13.24
CA GLU A 25 -21.55 4.95 12.29
C GLU A 25 -22.94 5.16 11.57
N GLU A 26 -23.21 4.41 10.45
CA GLU A 26 -24.37 3.47 10.19
C GLU A 26 -24.74 3.16 8.69
N ALA A 27 -25.45 2.03 8.42
CA ALA A 27 -25.29 1.09 7.27
C ALA A 27 -26.45 0.85 6.20
N THR A 28 -26.16 -0.05 5.22
CA THR A 28 -26.98 -0.94 4.27
C THR A 28 -27.47 -0.42 2.88
N PRO A 29 -27.92 -1.24 1.85
CA PRO A 29 -27.69 -2.65 1.36
C PRO A 29 -27.51 -2.84 -0.22
N ILE A 30 -27.42 -4.09 -0.76
CA ILE A 30 -27.05 -4.49 -2.17
C ILE A 30 -28.08 -5.42 -2.92
N PRO A 31 -28.18 -5.43 -4.29
CA PRO A 31 -28.84 -6.46 -5.14
C PRO A 31 -27.91 -7.11 -6.26
N PRO A 32 -28.38 -7.76 -7.37
CA PRO A 32 -28.40 -9.22 -7.64
C PRO A 32 -27.50 -9.78 -8.80
N LYS A 33 -27.50 -11.13 -9.00
CA LYS A 33 -26.53 -12.02 -9.73
C LYS A 33 -26.81 -12.37 -11.22
N MET A 34 -25.76 -12.82 -11.94
CA MET A 34 -25.70 -13.35 -13.33
C MET A 34 -24.97 -14.74 -13.43
N SER A 35 -25.11 -15.53 -14.52
CA SER A 35 -24.67 -16.96 -14.65
C SER A 35 -23.88 -17.34 -15.94
N VAL A 36 -23.11 -18.47 -15.92
CA VAL A 36 -22.13 -18.95 -16.95
C VAL A 36 -22.29 -20.48 -17.25
N PRO A 37 -22.03 -21.00 -18.48
CA PRO A 37 -22.29 -22.40 -18.85
C PRO A 37 -21.06 -23.35 -18.88
N THR A 38 -21.29 -24.66 -18.68
CA THR A 38 -20.26 -25.71 -18.54
C THR A 38 -20.57 -26.93 -19.45
N GLU A 39 -19.54 -27.53 -20.07
CA GLU A 39 -19.62 -28.59 -21.11
C GLU A 39 -20.29 -29.91 -20.64
N GLY A 40 -21.61 -29.96 -20.62
CA GLY A 40 -22.38 -31.18 -20.35
C GLY A 40 -22.25 -31.73 -18.92
N LYS A 41 -21.52 -31.04 -18.04
CA LYS A 41 -21.53 -31.20 -16.59
C LYS A 41 -21.88 -29.85 -16.03
N GLU A 42 -23.04 -29.70 -15.41
CA GLU A 42 -23.40 -28.47 -14.71
C GLU A 42 -22.42 -28.28 -13.54
N ALA A 43 -21.53 -27.30 -13.66
CA ALA A 43 -20.68 -26.86 -12.56
C ALA A 43 -21.12 -25.45 -12.17
N PHE A 44 -21.56 -25.29 -10.92
CA PHE A 44 -21.77 -23.96 -10.36
C PHE A 44 -20.42 -23.41 -9.94
N ILE A 45 -19.96 -22.36 -10.62
CA ILE A 45 -18.96 -21.48 -10.05
C ILE A 45 -19.71 -20.55 -9.10
N VAL A 46 -19.62 -20.81 -7.80
CA VAL A 46 -20.01 -19.81 -6.80
C VAL A 46 -18.86 -18.82 -6.73
N ILE A 47 -18.94 -17.76 -7.54
CA ILE A 47 -18.06 -16.60 -7.35
C ILE A 47 -18.54 -15.93 -6.06
N GLN A 48 -17.83 -16.17 -4.97
CA GLN A 48 -17.97 -15.35 -3.78
C GLN A 48 -17.24 -14.04 -4.06
N ASN A 49 -17.97 -13.03 -4.53
CA ASN A 49 -17.50 -11.66 -4.41
C ASN A 49 -17.38 -11.39 -2.91
N GLN A 50 -16.15 -11.37 -2.39
CA GLN A 50 -15.90 -10.72 -1.12
C GLN A 50 -16.07 -9.22 -1.37
N THR A 51 -17.29 -8.72 -1.19
CA THR A 51 -17.50 -7.29 -0.96
C THR A 51 -17.05 -6.96 0.46
N PRO A 52 -16.35 -5.83 0.70
CA PRO A 52 -15.76 -5.51 2.01
C PRO A 52 -16.75 -5.19 3.13
N TYR A 53 -18.06 -5.19 2.88
CA TYR A 53 -19.05 -4.82 3.88
C TYR A 53 -19.67 -6.05 4.55
N GLY A 54 -19.44 -6.16 5.85
CA GLY A 54 -20.19 -7.01 6.77
C GLY A 54 -21.67 -6.63 6.80
N ILE A 55 -22.44 -7.15 5.84
CA ILE A 55 -23.84 -7.44 6.11
C ILE A 55 -23.82 -8.77 6.84
N ALA A 56 -24.14 -8.76 8.14
CA ALA A 56 -24.57 -9.96 8.84
C ALA A 56 -25.82 -10.50 8.13
N ILE A 57 -25.61 -11.32 7.10
CA ILE A 57 -26.64 -12.22 6.60
C ILE A 57 -26.82 -13.20 7.74
N ASN A 58 -27.93 -13.05 8.46
CA ASN A 58 -28.42 -13.99 9.46
C ASN A 58 -28.07 -15.44 9.03
N GLU A 59 -27.07 -16.04 9.68
CA GLU A 59 -26.34 -17.24 9.19
C GLU A 59 -27.20 -18.51 9.11
N ASN A 60 -28.50 -18.43 9.38
CA ASN A 60 -29.42 -19.56 9.22
C ASN A 60 -30.15 -19.64 7.87
N LYS A 61 -29.83 -18.77 6.89
CA LYS A 61 -30.33 -18.93 5.52
C LYS A 61 -29.26 -18.65 4.47
N PHE A 62 -28.13 -19.36 4.55
CA PHE A 62 -27.54 -19.85 3.30
C PHE A 62 -28.66 -20.62 2.60
N ASN A 63 -28.91 -20.36 1.32
CA ASN A 63 -29.98 -21.02 0.57
C ASN A 63 -29.56 -22.47 0.24
N THR A 64 -29.21 -23.25 1.28
CA THR A 64 -29.05 -24.70 1.27
C THR A 64 -30.27 -25.33 0.60
N SER A 65 -31.46 -24.76 0.77
CA SER A 65 -32.66 -25.14 0.03
C SER A 65 -32.52 -25.06 -1.48
N VAL A 66 -31.81 -24.10 -2.10
CA VAL A 66 -31.66 -24.06 -3.57
C VAL A 66 -30.72 -25.16 -4.06
N VAL A 67 -29.57 -25.35 -3.40
CA VAL A 67 -28.61 -26.41 -3.76
C VAL A 67 -29.19 -27.79 -3.43
N GLN A 68 -29.87 -27.95 -2.30
CA GLN A 68 -30.54 -29.19 -1.89
C GLN A 68 -31.75 -29.50 -2.77
N ASN A 69 -32.57 -28.52 -3.16
CA ASN A 69 -33.69 -28.75 -4.09
C ASN A 69 -33.19 -29.12 -5.48
N TYR A 70 -32.08 -28.55 -5.93
CA TYR A 70 -31.45 -28.93 -7.19
C TYR A 70 -30.86 -30.35 -7.13
N ILE A 71 -30.13 -30.69 -6.06
CA ILE A 71 -29.62 -32.06 -5.84
C ILE A 71 -30.78 -33.05 -5.81
N LYS A 72 -31.82 -32.75 -5.03
CA LYS A 72 -33.02 -33.58 -4.90
C LYS A 72 -33.75 -33.77 -6.24
N ALA A 73 -33.93 -32.70 -7.02
CA ALA A 73 -34.56 -32.79 -8.34
C ALA A 73 -33.75 -33.63 -9.34
N LYS A 74 -32.41 -33.58 -9.25
CA LYS A 74 -31.51 -34.39 -10.07
C LYS A 74 -31.50 -35.86 -9.65
N GLU A 75 -31.50 -36.14 -8.35
CA GLU A 75 -31.63 -37.49 -7.81
C GLU A 75 -33.01 -38.10 -8.14
N GLU A 76 -34.09 -37.33 -8.07
CA GLU A 76 -35.44 -37.74 -8.48
C GLU A 76 -35.54 -38.01 -9.99
N ALA A 77 -34.73 -37.34 -10.81
CA ALA A 77 -34.59 -37.61 -12.24
C ALA A 77 -33.65 -38.80 -12.56
N GLY A 78 -33.08 -39.46 -11.54
CA GLY A 78 -32.13 -40.57 -11.70
C GLY A 78 -30.71 -40.14 -12.10
N GLU A 79 -30.39 -38.85 -12.01
CA GLU A 79 -29.08 -38.30 -12.33
C GLU A 79 -28.17 -38.28 -11.09
N LYS A 80 -26.90 -38.66 -11.27
CA LYS A 80 -25.91 -38.70 -10.17
C LYS A 80 -25.19 -37.37 -10.03
N VAL A 81 -25.41 -36.66 -8.92
CA VAL A 81 -24.70 -35.42 -8.60
C VAL A 81 -23.39 -35.75 -7.87
N ILE A 82 -22.26 -35.22 -8.37
CA ILE A 82 -20.94 -35.39 -7.75
C ILE A 82 -20.50 -34.02 -7.22
N ILE A 83 -20.36 -33.91 -5.90
CA ILE A 83 -19.83 -32.71 -5.24
C ILE A 83 -18.34 -32.97 -4.93
N PRO A 84 -17.40 -32.29 -5.62
CA PRO A 84 -15.98 -32.43 -5.30
C PRO A 84 -15.71 -31.94 -3.88
N LYS A 85 -14.92 -32.70 -3.10
CA LYS A 85 -14.62 -32.37 -1.69
C LYS A 85 -13.42 -31.45 -1.56
N ARG A 86 -12.57 -31.36 -2.58
CA ARG A 86 -11.41 -30.48 -2.65
C ARG A 86 -11.29 -29.85 -4.03
N ILE A 87 -10.67 -28.69 -4.10
CA ILE A 87 -10.43 -27.97 -5.36
C ILE A 87 -9.57 -28.78 -6.33
N ASP A 88 -8.65 -29.59 -5.79
CA ASP A 88 -7.79 -30.52 -6.52
C ASP A 88 -8.56 -31.65 -7.23
N ASP A 89 -9.82 -31.89 -6.84
CA ASP A 89 -10.68 -32.90 -7.45
C ASP A 89 -11.31 -32.38 -8.78
N VAL A 90 -11.10 -31.10 -9.11
CA VAL A 90 -11.60 -30.46 -10.35
C VAL A 90 -10.46 -30.31 -11.36
N LYS A 91 -10.39 -31.20 -12.35
CA LYS A 91 -9.53 -30.99 -13.53
C LYS A 91 -10.16 -29.92 -14.43
N ILE A 92 -9.79 -28.67 -14.24
CA ILE A 92 -10.05 -27.61 -15.22
C ILE A 92 -9.13 -27.86 -16.41
N SER A 93 -9.72 -28.07 -17.59
CA SER A 93 -8.93 -28.22 -18.81
C SER A 93 -8.29 -26.88 -19.17
N MET A 94 -6.99 -26.74 -18.88
CA MET A 94 -6.21 -25.58 -19.31
C MET A 94 -6.16 -25.45 -20.84
N ASP A 95 -6.45 -26.54 -21.56
CA ASP A 95 -6.51 -26.52 -23.03
C ASP A 95 -7.70 -25.72 -23.54
N TYR A 96 -8.81 -25.61 -22.78
CA TYR A 96 -9.94 -24.76 -23.16
C TYR A 96 -9.64 -23.27 -22.96
N ILE A 97 -8.98 -22.93 -21.84
CA ILE A 97 -8.48 -21.57 -21.60
C ILE A 97 -7.47 -21.18 -22.69
N ARG A 98 -6.57 -22.11 -23.05
CA ARG A 98 -5.62 -21.90 -24.16
C ARG A 98 -6.31 -21.79 -25.52
N ALA A 99 -7.35 -22.58 -25.80
CA ALA A 99 -8.10 -22.51 -27.06
C ALA A 99 -8.94 -21.22 -27.17
N TYR A 100 -9.49 -20.72 -26.07
CA TYR A 100 -10.17 -19.43 -26.00
C TYR A 100 -9.21 -18.27 -26.33
N HIS A 101 -7.98 -18.31 -25.82
CA HIS A 101 -6.96 -17.31 -26.14
C HIS A 101 -6.33 -17.50 -27.53
N ALA A 102 -6.15 -18.74 -28.01
CA ALA A 102 -5.53 -19.04 -29.31
C ALA A 102 -6.44 -18.72 -30.51
N ASN A 103 -7.77 -18.71 -30.33
CA ASN A 103 -8.72 -18.34 -31.38
C ASN A 103 -8.87 -16.82 -31.58
N LYS A 104 -8.31 -15.98 -30.69
CA LYS A 104 -8.08 -14.56 -30.98
C LYS A 104 -6.74 -14.39 -31.72
N LYS A 105 -6.68 -14.88 -32.97
CA LYS A 105 -5.52 -14.63 -33.84
C LYS A 105 -5.45 -13.15 -34.19
N PHE A 106 -4.35 -12.52 -33.77
CA PHE A 106 -3.84 -11.24 -34.21
C PHE A 106 -3.74 -11.19 -35.74
N GLY A 107 -4.62 -10.42 -36.37
CA GLY A 107 -4.53 -10.02 -37.76
C GLY A 107 -3.80 -8.69 -37.88
N ILE A 108 -2.49 -8.66 -37.59
CA ILE A 108 -1.65 -7.52 -37.98
C ILE A 108 -1.03 -7.85 -39.34
N ASN A 109 -1.76 -7.52 -40.40
CA ASN A 109 -1.17 -7.27 -41.71
C ASN A 109 -1.19 -5.76 -41.92
N LYS A 110 -0.19 -5.05 -41.37
CA LYS A 110 0.15 -3.71 -41.83
C LYS A 110 1.49 -3.81 -42.57
N SER A 111 1.45 -3.59 -43.88
CA SER A 111 2.66 -3.30 -44.65
C SER A 111 3.25 -1.99 -44.13
N ILE A 112 4.36 -2.05 -43.41
CA ILE A 112 5.13 -0.87 -43.03
C ILE A 112 6.01 -0.50 -44.23
N ASN A 113 5.50 0.41 -45.06
CA ASN A 113 6.32 1.33 -45.83
C ASN A 113 5.97 2.71 -45.29
N GLY A 114 6.84 3.26 -44.44
CA GLY A 114 6.66 4.59 -43.86
C GLY A 114 7.89 4.95 -43.02
N ASP A 115 8.48 6.10 -43.33
CA ASP A 115 9.72 6.65 -42.79
C ASP A 115 9.89 6.52 -41.27
N SER A 116 11.09 6.13 -40.87
CA SER A 116 11.63 6.32 -39.53
C SER A 116 11.81 7.81 -39.25
N SER A 117 10.75 8.49 -38.82
CA SER A 117 10.88 9.81 -38.21
C SER A 117 11.18 9.65 -36.72
N SER A 118 12.23 10.32 -36.25
CA SER A 118 12.69 10.34 -34.86
C SER A 118 11.56 10.66 -33.88
N PRO A 119 11.65 10.17 -32.62
CA PRO A 119 10.67 10.51 -31.59
C PRO A 119 10.51 12.03 -31.52
N ILE A 120 9.26 12.47 -31.57
CA ILE A 120 8.89 13.88 -31.47
C ILE A 120 9.27 14.32 -30.04
N ASN A 121 10.44 14.94 -29.91
CA ASN A 121 10.79 15.76 -28.75
C ASN A 121 9.86 16.97 -28.77
N ASP A 122 8.74 16.87 -28.04
CA ASP A 122 7.90 18.03 -27.80
C ASP A 122 8.55 18.90 -26.73
N ASP A 123 9.51 19.73 -27.14
CA ASP A 123 10.27 20.66 -26.29
C ASP A 123 9.39 21.66 -25.51
N ARG A 124 8.07 21.67 -25.73
CA ARG A 124 7.12 22.54 -25.02
C ARG A 124 7.04 22.26 -23.52
N TRP A 125 7.31 21.03 -23.10
CA TRP A 125 7.10 20.58 -21.72
C TRP A 125 8.32 20.79 -20.81
N TYR A 126 9.52 20.96 -21.39
CA TYR A 126 10.80 21.00 -20.68
C TYR A 126 11.64 22.23 -21.02
N LYS A 127 10.98 23.35 -21.37
CA LYS A 127 11.71 24.61 -21.53
C LYS A 127 12.32 24.98 -20.18
N ASN A 128 13.65 25.04 -20.14
CA ASN A 128 14.38 25.63 -19.01
C ASN A 128 13.86 27.05 -18.78
N ILE A 129 13.19 27.25 -17.64
CA ILE A 129 12.75 28.57 -17.20
C ILE A 129 14.00 29.28 -16.66
N ASN A 130 14.34 30.44 -17.22
CA ASN A 130 15.47 31.23 -16.74
C ASN A 130 15.11 31.93 -15.42
N ASP A 131 16.03 31.88 -14.47
CA ASP A 131 15.88 32.33 -13.08
C ASP A 131 15.59 33.85 -12.93
N THR A 132 15.90 34.65 -13.96
CA THR A 132 15.84 36.11 -13.87
C THR A 132 14.44 36.74 -13.87
N ASP A 133 13.36 35.95 -14.02
CA ASP A 133 11.99 36.47 -14.14
C ASP A 133 10.89 35.54 -13.56
N ILE A 134 11.17 34.86 -12.43
CA ILE A 134 10.27 33.86 -11.81
C ILE A 134 8.83 34.35 -11.63
N ASN A 135 8.62 35.59 -11.19
CA ASN A 135 7.30 36.13 -10.82
C ASN A 135 6.33 36.34 -12.00
N HIS A 136 6.74 36.08 -13.24
CA HIS A 136 5.89 36.25 -14.43
C HIS A 136 5.45 34.92 -15.07
N TYR A 137 5.85 33.78 -14.51
CA TYR A 137 5.48 32.48 -15.06
C TYR A 137 4.23 31.94 -14.38
N GLU A 138 3.16 31.83 -15.16
CA GLU A 138 1.93 31.13 -14.78
C GLU A 138 1.78 29.86 -15.61
N ARG A 139 1.28 28.80 -14.97
CA ARG A 139 0.87 27.56 -15.63
C ARG A 139 -0.46 27.12 -15.03
N THR A 140 -1.39 26.68 -15.89
CA THR A 140 -2.62 26.04 -15.43
C THR A 140 -2.33 24.60 -15.01
N PHE A 141 -2.77 24.24 -13.82
CA PHE A 141 -2.74 22.87 -13.32
C PHE A 141 -4.16 22.35 -13.12
N TYR A 142 -4.32 21.05 -13.34
CA TYR A 142 -5.50 20.27 -13.04
C TYR A 142 -5.37 19.71 -11.63
N THR A 143 -6.32 20.05 -10.77
CA THR A 143 -6.40 19.57 -9.39
C THR A 143 -7.79 18.96 -9.15
N GLU A 144 -7.87 17.87 -8.41
CA GLU A 144 -9.15 17.29 -7.99
C GLU A 144 -9.46 17.73 -6.55
N ASN A 145 -10.68 18.18 -6.31
CA ASN A 145 -11.15 18.34 -4.93
C ASN A 145 -11.64 16.98 -4.41
N GLY A 146 -10.95 16.45 -3.40
CA GLY A 146 -11.22 15.14 -2.79
C GLY A 146 -12.68 14.95 -2.34
N ASN A 147 -13.38 16.03 -2.00
CA ASN A 147 -14.76 15.99 -1.53
C ASN A 147 -15.81 15.93 -2.65
N THR A 148 -15.50 16.44 -3.84
CA THR A 148 -16.48 16.65 -4.92
C THR A 148 -16.17 15.94 -6.22
N THR A 149 -14.97 15.34 -6.35
CA THR A 149 -14.45 14.76 -7.61
C THR A 149 -14.49 15.73 -8.80
N THR A 150 -14.63 17.02 -8.51
CA THR A 150 -14.69 18.07 -9.53
C THR A 150 -13.27 18.47 -9.86
N GLU A 151 -12.91 18.42 -11.14
CA GLU A 151 -11.64 18.93 -11.63
C GLU A 151 -11.69 20.46 -11.71
N PHE A 152 -10.64 21.09 -11.21
CA PHE A 152 -10.41 22.53 -11.33
C PHE A 152 -9.15 22.74 -12.16
N ASP A 153 -9.25 23.58 -13.19
CA ASP A 153 -8.14 24.07 -13.99
C ASP A 153 -7.81 25.50 -13.56
N GLU A 154 -6.86 25.64 -12.63
CA GLU A 154 -6.54 26.94 -12.03
C GLU A 154 -5.08 27.32 -12.27
N PRO A 155 -4.80 28.60 -12.55
CA PRO A 155 -3.42 29.05 -12.74
C PRO A 155 -2.66 29.01 -11.42
N ALA A 156 -1.44 28.51 -11.48
CA ALA A 156 -0.45 28.60 -10.42
C ALA A 156 0.73 29.46 -10.89
N VAL A 157 1.27 30.25 -9.98
CA VAL A 157 2.41 31.14 -10.21
C VAL A 157 3.67 30.41 -9.76
N LEU A 158 4.72 30.45 -10.57
CA LEU A 158 6.04 29.93 -10.17
C LEU A 158 6.60 30.80 -9.05
N LYS A 159 6.96 30.19 -7.91
CA LYS A 159 7.49 30.91 -6.74
C LYS A 159 8.95 30.60 -6.45
N ALA A 160 9.46 29.43 -6.84
CA ALA A 160 10.87 29.08 -6.72
C ALA A 160 11.31 28.06 -7.79
N ILE A 161 12.61 28.06 -8.08
CA ILE A 161 13.27 27.10 -8.95
C ILE A 161 14.42 26.48 -8.17
N GLY A 162 14.35 25.17 -7.94
CA GLY A 162 15.46 24.38 -7.40
C GLY A 162 16.33 23.80 -8.51
N GLU A 163 17.37 23.05 -8.15
CA GLU A 163 18.18 22.24 -9.05
C GLU A 163 17.35 21.12 -9.70
N HIS A 164 16.46 20.48 -8.94
CA HIS A 164 15.66 19.34 -9.38
C HIS A 164 14.15 19.59 -9.36
N CYS A 165 13.70 20.80 -9.00
CA CYS A 165 12.27 21.10 -8.91
C CYS A 165 11.86 22.50 -9.37
N TYR A 166 10.57 22.64 -9.64
CA TYR A 166 9.85 23.90 -9.77
C TYR A 166 8.77 23.95 -8.69
N VAL A 167 8.70 25.04 -7.94
CA VAL A 167 7.67 25.24 -6.92
C VAL A 167 6.62 26.21 -7.42
N TRP A 168 5.39 25.72 -7.55
CA TRP A 168 4.23 26.45 -8.02
C TRP A 168 3.27 26.70 -6.86
N TYR A 169 2.68 27.88 -6.81
CA TYR A 169 1.68 28.22 -5.80
C TYR A 169 0.42 28.74 -6.46
N LYS A 170 -0.71 28.16 -6.08
CA LYS A 170 -2.02 28.50 -6.62
C LYS A 170 -2.66 29.58 -5.74
N GLU A 171 -2.71 30.83 -6.18
CA GLU A 171 -3.19 31.90 -5.29
C GLU A 171 -4.69 31.82 -4.96
N LYS A 172 -5.46 31.18 -5.85
CA LYS A 172 -6.89 30.93 -5.65
C LYS A 172 -7.09 29.60 -4.94
N ASN A 173 -7.94 29.57 -3.90
CA ASN A 173 -8.15 28.37 -3.07
C ASN A 173 -6.86 27.89 -2.40
N SER A 174 -6.07 28.85 -1.91
CA SER A 174 -4.93 28.59 -1.02
C SER A 174 -4.95 29.57 0.13
N ILE A 175 -4.32 29.18 1.21
CA ILE A 175 -4.18 30.03 2.39
C ILE A 175 -3.02 30.99 2.18
N ASP A 176 -3.20 32.23 2.60
CA ASP A 176 -2.10 33.20 2.65
C ASP A 176 -0.97 32.65 3.55
N LEU A 177 0.13 32.26 2.88
CA LEU A 177 1.35 31.77 3.51
C LEU A 177 2.20 32.92 4.08
N GLY A 178 1.74 34.18 3.94
CA GLY A 178 2.40 35.36 4.46
C GLY A 178 3.81 35.51 3.89
N SER A 179 4.81 35.40 4.76
CA SER A 179 6.22 35.55 4.40
C SER A 179 6.96 34.21 4.20
N TYR A 180 6.23 33.11 3.91
CA TYR A 180 6.89 31.83 3.63
C TYR A 180 7.82 31.94 2.42
N ASP A 181 9.04 31.42 2.55
CA ASP A 181 10.04 31.42 1.49
C ASP A 181 9.99 30.11 0.71
N PHE A 182 9.42 30.16 -0.49
CA PHE A 182 9.32 28.98 -1.37
C PHE A 182 10.69 28.43 -1.81
N ASN A 183 11.77 29.21 -1.72
CA ASN A 183 13.12 28.69 -1.96
C ASN A 183 13.51 27.66 -0.91
N THR A 184 13.04 27.80 0.34
CA THR A 184 13.28 26.78 1.37
C THR A 184 12.64 25.44 1.00
N LEU A 185 11.45 25.45 0.39
CA LEU A 185 10.80 24.21 -0.06
C LEU A 185 11.60 23.55 -1.20
N ALA A 186 12.07 24.35 -2.16
CA ALA A 186 12.90 23.87 -3.26
C ALA A 186 14.23 23.30 -2.75
N GLU A 187 14.94 24.01 -1.87
CA GLU A 187 16.20 23.57 -1.26
C GLU A 187 16.04 22.27 -0.47
N LYS A 188 14.93 22.11 0.26
CA LYS A 188 14.63 20.88 0.99
C LYS A 188 14.43 19.70 0.05
N PHE A 189 13.66 19.89 -1.03
CA PHE A 189 13.48 18.86 -2.05
C PHE A 189 14.80 18.50 -2.75
N ASP A 190 15.58 19.49 -3.18
CA ASP A 190 16.86 19.26 -3.84
C ASP A 190 17.85 18.50 -2.94
N SER A 191 17.82 18.78 -1.62
CA SER A 191 18.70 18.09 -0.66
C SER A 191 18.44 16.58 -0.58
N ILE A 192 17.19 16.14 -0.74
CA ILE A 192 16.82 14.71 -0.67
C ILE A 192 16.86 14.02 -2.02
N TYR A 193 16.79 14.76 -3.14
CA TYR A 193 16.66 14.20 -4.49
C TYR A 193 17.72 13.15 -4.83
N GLU A 194 19.01 13.47 -4.71
CA GLU A 194 20.10 12.53 -5.04
C GLU A 194 20.09 11.29 -4.13
N ARG A 195 19.68 11.46 -2.87
CA ARG A 195 19.65 10.39 -1.86
C ARG A 195 18.49 9.43 -2.08
N GLU A 196 17.32 9.97 -2.38
CA GLU A 196 16.15 9.18 -2.69
C GLU A 196 16.31 8.45 -4.01
N THR A 197 16.77 9.14 -5.06
CA THR A 197 17.01 8.48 -6.35
C THR A 197 18.12 7.44 -6.27
N PHE A 198 19.09 7.63 -5.38
CA PHE A 198 20.05 6.59 -5.04
C PHE A 198 19.32 5.35 -4.50
N ILE A 199 18.54 5.44 -3.43
CA ILE A 199 17.92 4.26 -2.80
C ILE A 199 16.77 3.66 -3.63
N PHE A 200 15.88 4.49 -4.15
CA PHE A 200 14.60 4.08 -4.71
C PHE A 200 14.55 4.05 -6.24
N GLY A 201 15.64 4.47 -6.90
CA GLY A 201 15.78 4.42 -8.35
C GLY A 201 15.50 5.77 -9.02
N SER A 202 15.53 5.78 -10.35
CA SER A 202 15.40 7.02 -11.12
C SER A 202 13.93 7.43 -11.29
N ASN A 203 13.67 8.74 -11.35
CA ASN A 203 12.40 9.29 -11.82
C ASN A 203 12.28 9.29 -13.35
N ILE A 204 13.33 8.89 -14.07
CA ILE A 204 13.33 8.76 -15.53
C ILE A 204 12.97 7.33 -15.92
N PRO A 205 11.85 7.13 -16.65
CA PRO A 205 11.48 5.81 -17.15
C PRO A 205 12.53 5.21 -18.08
N ASN A 206 12.85 3.94 -17.85
CA ASN A 206 13.68 3.09 -18.70
C ASN A 206 13.05 1.68 -18.82
N PRO A 207 11.86 1.59 -19.46
CA PRO A 207 11.16 0.31 -19.61
C PRO A 207 11.84 -0.62 -20.62
N ASP A 208 11.42 -1.88 -20.63
CA ASP A 208 11.86 -2.85 -21.64
C ASP A 208 11.51 -2.37 -23.07
N SER A 209 12.44 -2.58 -24.01
CA SER A 209 12.28 -2.18 -25.41
C SER A 209 11.00 -2.71 -26.08
N SER A 210 10.44 -3.83 -25.62
CA SER A 210 9.23 -4.44 -26.17
C SER A 210 7.94 -3.68 -25.88
N VAL A 211 7.94 -2.76 -24.92
CA VAL A 211 6.77 -1.92 -24.56
C VAL A 211 7.08 -0.42 -24.57
N LYS A 212 8.30 -0.05 -24.94
CA LYS A 212 8.76 1.33 -24.89
C LYS A 212 7.91 2.26 -25.75
N GLU A 213 7.59 1.87 -26.99
CA GLU A 213 6.77 2.68 -27.89
C GLU A 213 5.37 2.94 -27.31
N ASP A 214 4.71 1.90 -26.79
CA ASP A 214 3.39 2.02 -26.16
C ASP A 214 3.42 2.91 -24.90
N LEU A 215 4.50 2.85 -24.11
CA LEU A 215 4.68 3.70 -22.93
C LEU A 215 5.03 5.16 -23.30
N ASP A 216 5.79 5.36 -24.37
CA ASP A 216 6.10 6.68 -24.90
C ASP A 216 4.85 7.35 -25.46
N GLU A 217 3.86 6.60 -25.95
CA GLU A 217 2.54 7.12 -26.29
C GLU A 217 1.67 7.43 -25.07
N ALA A 218 1.82 6.67 -23.98
CA ALA A 218 1.00 6.80 -22.78
C ALA A 218 1.46 7.90 -21.82
N PHE A 219 2.77 8.05 -21.65
CA PHE A 219 3.36 8.87 -20.59
C PHE A 219 4.24 9.98 -21.14
N ILE A 220 4.33 11.05 -20.36
CA ILE A 220 5.33 12.09 -20.54
C ILE A 220 6.56 11.76 -19.69
N TYR A 221 7.74 11.91 -20.29
CA TYR A 221 8.99 12.00 -19.54
C TYR A 221 10.05 12.67 -20.44
N CYS A 222 11.01 13.35 -19.82
CA CYS A 222 12.18 13.83 -20.54
C CYS A 222 13.29 12.79 -20.37
N PRO A 223 13.90 12.28 -21.46
CA PRO A 223 15.02 11.36 -21.36
C PRO A 223 16.31 12.05 -20.87
N ASP A 224 16.30 13.38 -20.75
CA ASP A 224 17.39 14.21 -20.26
C ASP A 224 17.15 14.52 -18.78
N ASP A 225 17.92 13.85 -17.92
CA ASP A 225 17.83 13.98 -16.46
C ASP A 225 18.15 15.41 -15.99
N GLU A 226 19.13 16.07 -16.62
CA GLU A 226 19.49 17.46 -16.34
C GLU A 226 18.37 18.47 -16.65
N LYS A 227 17.37 18.06 -17.46
CA LYS A 227 16.22 18.88 -17.83
C LYS A 227 14.92 18.48 -17.13
N THR A 228 14.91 17.33 -16.45
CA THR A 228 13.70 16.86 -15.77
C THR A 228 13.63 17.46 -14.39
N LYS A 229 12.72 18.43 -14.19
CA LYS A 229 12.40 18.96 -12.85
C LYS A 229 11.05 18.45 -12.40
N ILE A 230 10.96 18.12 -11.11
CA ILE A 230 9.71 17.77 -10.45
C ILE A 230 8.91 19.04 -10.18
N HIS A 231 7.62 19.02 -10.50
CA HIS A 231 6.70 20.10 -10.18
C HIS A 231 6.15 19.87 -8.77
N ILE A 232 6.35 20.83 -7.87
CA ILE A 232 5.73 20.85 -6.55
C ILE A 232 4.62 21.89 -6.60
N LEU A 233 3.36 21.45 -6.56
CA LEU A 233 2.18 22.31 -6.60
C LEU A 233 1.63 22.51 -5.19
N VAL A 234 1.69 23.74 -4.69
CA VAL A 234 1.25 24.11 -3.34
C VAL A 234 -0.12 24.80 -3.39
N TYR A 235 -1.10 24.24 -2.69
CA TYR A 235 -2.44 24.81 -2.56
C TYR A 235 -3.22 24.23 -1.37
N ASP A 236 -4.40 24.76 -1.03
CA ASP A 236 -5.27 24.18 0.02
C ASP A 236 -5.89 22.88 -0.50
N LEU A 237 -5.40 21.74 -0.01
CA LEU A 237 -5.93 20.43 -0.36
C LEU A 237 -7.30 20.30 0.31
N GLU A 238 -8.25 19.70 -0.41
CA GLU A 238 -9.62 19.46 0.07
C GLU A 238 -10.48 20.70 0.43
N ASP A 239 -9.92 21.93 0.40
CA ASP A 239 -10.56 23.18 0.85
C ASP A 239 -10.99 23.09 2.33
N ASP A 240 -10.12 22.49 3.14
CA ASP A 240 -10.44 22.02 4.49
C ASP A 240 -9.73 22.76 5.62
N TYR A 241 -8.82 23.70 5.33
CA TYR A 241 -8.06 24.42 6.36
C TYR A 241 -8.90 25.13 7.42
N GLU A 242 -10.02 25.74 7.03
CA GLU A 242 -10.93 26.42 7.96
C GLU A 242 -11.88 25.45 8.69
N THR A 243 -11.86 24.17 8.30
CA THR A 243 -12.63 23.12 8.97
C THR A 243 -11.73 22.41 9.97
N ASN A 244 -12.20 22.25 11.21
CA ASN A 244 -11.52 21.38 12.18
C ASN A 244 -11.73 19.91 11.77
N SER A 245 -11.17 19.49 10.63
CA SER A 245 -11.05 18.09 10.23
C SER A 245 -9.98 17.44 11.11
N GLY A 246 -10.24 16.21 11.57
CA GLY A 246 -9.28 15.49 12.41
C GLY A 246 -8.06 15.04 11.61
N ALA A 247 -8.29 14.67 10.36
CA ALA A 247 -7.31 14.16 9.41
C ALA A 247 -7.01 15.21 8.36
N VAL A 248 -5.74 15.51 8.13
CA VAL A 248 -5.31 16.50 7.13
C VAL A 248 -4.37 15.85 6.13
N LEU A 249 -4.79 15.85 4.88
CA LEU A 249 -3.97 15.47 3.74
C LEU A 249 -2.80 16.45 3.61
N MET A 250 -1.57 16.01 3.85
CA MET A 250 -0.39 16.88 3.79
C MET A 250 0.15 17.06 2.37
N GLY A 251 -0.03 16.05 1.54
CA GLY A 251 0.43 16.01 0.17
C GLY A 251 0.05 14.69 -0.49
N TYR A 252 0.17 14.64 -1.81
CA TYR A 252 0.00 13.41 -2.56
C TYR A 252 0.76 13.42 -3.89
N PHE A 253 1.17 12.25 -4.34
CA PHE A 253 1.56 11.95 -5.71
C PHE A 253 0.39 11.31 -6.49
N TRP A 254 0.17 11.76 -7.72
CA TRP A 254 -0.83 11.17 -8.61
C TRP A 254 -0.23 10.73 -9.95
N SER A 255 -0.26 9.42 -10.21
CA SER A 255 0.21 8.84 -11.49
C SER A 255 -0.53 9.34 -12.74
N LEU A 256 -1.72 9.91 -12.59
CA LEU A 256 -2.43 10.57 -13.69
C LEU A 256 -1.59 11.70 -14.29
N ASP A 257 -0.85 12.45 -13.47
CA ASP A 257 -0.08 13.61 -13.94
C ASP A 257 1.02 13.25 -14.94
N PHE A 258 1.47 11.99 -14.93
CA PHE A 258 2.40 11.46 -15.93
C PHE A 258 1.74 11.16 -17.28
N CYS A 259 0.42 11.00 -17.35
CA CYS A 259 -0.25 10.50 -18.54
C CYS A 259 -0.42 11.59 -19.58
N LYS A 260 -0.31 11.26 -20.86
CA LYS A 260 -0.69 12.18 -21.94
C LYS A 260 -2.21 12.29 -22.01
N ASN A 261 -2.73 13.50 -22.03
CA ASN A 261 -4.16 13.79 -22.19
C ASN A 261 -4.71 13.15 -23.47
N SER A 262 -3.94 13.17 -24.55
CA SER A 262 -4.30 12.51 -25.82
C SER A 262 -4.44 10.99 -25.70
N PHE A 263 -3.75 10.38 -24.74
CA PHE A 263 -3.80 8.93 -24.51
C PHE A 263 -4.99 8.53 -23.64
N ILE A 264 -5.25 9.24 -22.54
CA ILE A 264 -6.36 8.94 -21.62
C ILE A 264 -7.72 9.41 -22.16
N ASN A 265 -7.75 10.41 -23.05
CA ASN A 265 -8.93 10.92 -23.72
C ASN A 265 -8.79 10.85 -25.26
N PRO A 266 -8.67 9.65 -25.84
CA PRO A 266 -8.43 9.51 -27.27
C PRO A 266 -9.66 9.95 -28.08
N THR A 267 -9.44 10.66 -29.17
CA THR A 267 -10.50 11.13 -30.09
C THR A 267 -11.08 10.01 -30.96
N GLU A 268 -10.37 8.88 -31.06
CA GLU A 268 -10.77 7.67 -31.78
C GLU A 268 -10.84 6.49 -30.80
N ASN A 269 -11.60 5.44 -31.12
CA ASN A 269 -11.74 4.25 -30.27
C ASN A 269 -10.42 3.45 -30.22
N ASN A 270 -9.47 3.89 -29.40
CA ASN A 270 -8.14 3.30 -29.27
C ASN A 270 -8.15 2.10 -28.27
N GLU A 271 -9.13 1.22 -28.39
CA GLU A 271 -9.43 0.14 -27.41
C GLU A 271 -8.42 -1.04 -27.43
N LEU A 272 -7.31 -0.95 -28.18
CA LEU A 272 -6.43 -2.10 -28.46
C LEU A 272 -4.98 -1.96 -27.98
N THR A 273 -4.66 -0.98 -27.13
CA THR A 273 -3.29 -0.87 -26.56
C THR A 273 -3.11 -1.84 -25.37
N PRO A 274 -1.88 -2.35 -25.13
CA PRO A 274 -1.56 -3.16 -23.93
C PRO A 274 -1.86 -2.45 -22.61
N PHE A 275 -2.04 -1.13 -22.62
CA PHE A 275 -2.28 -0.28 -21.45
C PHE A 275 -3.69 0.33 -21.43
N SER A 276 -4.67 -0.33 -22.06
CA SER A 276 -6.09 0.06 -22.00
C SER A 276 -6.66 0.19 -20.57
N GLU A 277 -6.01 -0.41 -19.57
CA GLU A 277 -6.30 -0.22 -18.15
C GLU A 277 -6.09 1.23 -17.69
N ILE A 278 -5.05 1.92 -18.19
CA ILE A 278 -4.78 3.34 -17.89
C ILE A 278 -5.92 4.19 -18.45
N VAL A 279 -6.26 3.98 -19.72
CA VAL A 279 -7.37 4.69 -20.37
C VAL A 279 -8.66 4.48 -19.59
N SER A 280 -8.95 3.25 -19.18
CA SER A 280 -10.16 2.94 -18.42
C SER A 280 -10.18 3.61 -17.04
N ALA A 281 -9.03 3.69 -16.36
CA ALA A 281 -8.92 4.31 -15.04
C ALA A 281 -9.04 5.84 -15.07
N PHE A 282 -8.57 6.47 -16.15
CA PHE A 282 -8.43 7.93 -16.25
C PHE A 282 -9.31 8.59 -17.31
N LYS A 283 -10.21 7.84 -17.95
CA LYS A 283 -11.10 8.38 -18.97
C LYS A 283 -11.94 9.54 -18.42
N GLY A 284 -11.89 10.67 -19.11
CA GLY A 284 -12.61 11.88 -18.75
C GLY A 284 -11.95 12.70 -17.64
N LYS A 285 -10.75 12.30 -17.18
CA LYS A 285 -9.90 13.10 -16.28
C LYS A 285 -8.90 13.92 -17.07
N SER A 286 -8.30 14.91 -16.42
CA SER A 286 -7.30 15.81 -16.98
C SER A 286 -5.95 15.60 -16.31
N SER A 287 -4.93 15.29 -17.10
CA SER A 287 -3.56 15.13 -16.63
C SER A 287 -2.81 16.46 -16.68
N ASN A 288 -1.96 16.70 -15.68
CA ASN A 288 -1.01 17.81 -15.70
C ASN A 288 0.12 17.63 -16.72
N GLU A 289 0.32 16.43 -17.28
CA GLU A 289 1.39 16.10 -18.22
C GLU A 289 2.77 16.53 -17.69
N CYS A 290 3.03 16.28 -16.39
CA CYS A 290 4.30 16.53 -15.71
C CYS A 290 4.52 15.57 -14.54
N GLN A 291 5.77 15.47 -14.09
CA GLN A 291 6.10 14.81 -12.83
C GLN A 291 5.71 15.74 -11.68
N CYS A 292 4.58 15.47 -11.01
CA CYS A 292 3.98 16.41 -10.07
C CYS A 292 3.79 15.80 -8.67
N ILE A 293 4.07 16.60 -7.65
CA ILE A 293 3.76 16.36 -6.24
C ILE A 293 2.85 17.52 -5.79
N HIS A 294 1.77 17.19 -5.08
CA HIS A 294 0.82 18.16 -4.55
C HIS A 294 1.05 18.31 -3.05
N ILE A 295 1.05 19.54 -2.53
CA ILE A 295 1.37 19.87 -1.14
C ILE A 295 0.31 20.80 -0.57
N ASP A 296 -0.10 20.52 0.67
CA ASP A 296 -1.07 21.33 1.38
C ASP A 296 -0.49 22.65 1.89
N SER A 297 -1.13 23.74 1.50
CA SER A 297 -0.71 25.09 1.88
C SER A 297 -0.99 25.40 3.36
N GLY A 298 -2.03 24.81 3.96
CA GLY A 298 -2.36 25.00 5.37
C GLY A 298 -1.36 24.32 6.29
N VAL A 299 -1.04 23.06 6.01
CA VAL A 299 0.01 22.32 6.72
C VAL A 299 1.36 22.95 6.45
N LEU A 300 1.66 23.44 5.24
CA LEU A 300 2.90 24.16 4.98
C LEU A 300 3.03 25.42 5.84
N LYS A 301 1.92 26.11 6.10
CA LYS A 301 1.92 27.29 6.97
C LYS A 301 2.18 26.92 8.43
N ASP A 302 1.49 25.91 8.94
CA ASP A 302 1.42 25.62 10.37
C ASP A 302 2.41 24.54 10.85
N ASN A 303 2.88 23.68 9.95
CA ASN A 303 3.73 22.52 10.26
C ASN A 303 4.73 22.16 9.13
N GLN A 304 5.61 23.11 8.80
CA GLN A 304 6.63 22.99 7.73
C GLN A 304 7.49 21.73 7.81
N ASN A 305 7.86 21.31 9.02
CA ASN A 305 8.72 20.13 9.23
C ASN A 305 8.06 18.84 8.73
N GLU A 306 6.75 18.69 8.97
CA GLU A 306 6.00 17.54 8.47
C GLU A 306 5.93 17.58 6.94
N ILE A 307 5.70 18.76 6.33
CA ILE A 307 5.77 18.89 4.87
C ILE A 307 7.15 18.50 4.32
N TYR A 308 8.25 18.85 4.99
CA TYR A 308 9.57 18.46 4.52
C TYR A 308 9.78 16.94 4.55
N SER A 309 9.18 16.24 5.52
CA SER A 309 9.12 14.76 5.52
C SER A 309 8.22 14.24 4.39
N THR A 310 7.04 14.84 4.23
CA THR A 310 6.07 14.51 3.17
C THR A 310 6.64 14.67 1.77
N LEU A 311 7.52 15.64 1.52
CA LEU A 311 8.20 15.77 0.22
C LEU A 311 8.93 14.48 -0.17
N GLY A 312 9.64 13.86 0.77
CA GLY A 312 10.31 12.58 0.51
C GLY A 312 9.36 11.39 0.47
N HIS A 313 8.24 11.47 1.19
CA HIS A 313 7.17 10.48 1.10
C HIS A 313 6.55 10.45 -0.32
N GLU A 314 6.14 11.60 -0.84
CA GLU A 314 5.50 11.69 -2.15
C GLU A 314 6.47 11.48 -3.30
N PHE A 315 7.72 11.92 -3.15
CA PHE A 315 8.74 11.61 -4.14
C PHE A 315 9.05 10.13 -4.20
N GLN A 316 9.07 9.43 -3.06
CA GLN A 316 9.17 7.96 -3.03
C GLN A 316 8.04 7.32 -3.84
N HIS A 317 6.78 7.76 -3.71
CA HIS A 317 5.67 7.24 -4.52
C HIS A 317 5.89 7.43 -6.02
N LEU A 318 6.40 8.59 -6.43
CA LEU A 318 6.77 8.86 -7.82
C LEU A 318 7.86 7.89 -8.31
N LEU A 319 8.94 7.75 -7.54
CA LEU A 319 10.02 6.81 -7.84
C LEU A 319 9.52 5.36 -7.88
N HIS A 320 8.60 4.99 -7.00
CA HIS A 320 7.94 3.70 -7.00
C HIS A 320 7.17 3.46 -8.29
N PHE A 321 6.35 4.42 -8.71
CA PHE A 321 5.59 4.32 -9.95
C PHE A 321 6.52 4.13 -11.16
N VAL A 322 7.59 4.91 -11.26
CA VAL A 322 8.57 4.75 -12.35
C VAL A 322 9.25 3.38 -12.29
N ASN A 323 9.81 2.99 -11.14
CA ASN A 323 10.68 1.82 -11.06
C ASN A 323 9.92 0.49 -10.94
N LYS A 324 8.76 0.48 -10.28
CA LYS A 324 7.95 -0.73 -10.07
C LYS A 324 6.80 -0.87 -11.05
N THR A 325 6.24 0.22 -11.57
CA THR A 325 5.10 0.14 -12.48
C THR A 325 5.52 0.29 -13.94
N ILE A 326 6.21 1.38 -14.29
CA ILE A 326 6.61 1.65 -15.68
C ILE A 326 7.78 0.75 -16.11
N ASN A 327 8.87 0.72 -15.35
CA ASN A 327 10.09 0.01 -15.75
C ASN A 327 9.93 -1.52 -15.75
N THR A 328 8.93 -2.04 -15.05
CA THR A 328 8.61 -3.48 -15.03
C THR A 328 7.41 -3.84 -15.92
N ALA A 329 6.84 -2.86 -16.63
CA ALA A 329 5.77 -3.09 -17.57
C ALA A 329 6.17 -4.12 -18.64
N SER A 330 5.19 -4.84 -19.15
CA SER A 330 5.41 -5.84 -20.18
C SER A 330 4.24 -5.85 -21.16
N VAL A 331 4.33 -6.67 -22.21
CA VAL A 331 3.22 -6.89 -23.16
C VAL A 331 1.93 -7.40 -22.49
N ARG A 332 1.97 -7.72 -21.19
CA ARG A 332 0.82 -8.12 -20.38
C ARG A 332 0.19 -6.98 -19.56
N GLY A 333 0.72 -5.77 -19.63
CA GLY A 333 0.24 -4.59 -18.89
C GLY A 333 1.22 -4.09 -17.84
N LEU A 334 0.74 -3.16 -17.01
CA LEU A 334 1.48 -2.57 -15.89
C LEU A 334 1.47 -3.49 -14.66
N GLN A 335 2.41 -3.25 -13.75
CA GLN A 335 2.43 -3.89 -12.43
C GLN A 335 2.09 -2.87 -11.34
N TRP A 336 1.05 -3.18 -10.56
CA TRP A 336 0.57 -2.33 -9.48
C TRP A 336 0.84 -3.01 -8.14
N SER A 337 1.51 -2.29 -7.23
CA SER A 337 1.75 -2.74 -5.86
C SER A 337 0.48 -2.61 -5.00
N ASP A 338 0.44 -3.42 -3.93
CA ASP A 338 -0.56 -3.24 -2.89
C ASP A 338 -0.27 -1.95 -2.12
N THR A 339 -1.33 -1.27 -1.66
CA THR A 339 -1.24 0.02 -0.96
C THR A 339 -0.28 -0.04 0.24
N TRP A 340 -0.41 -1.05 1.11
CA TRP A 340 0.46 -1.22 2.29
C TRP A 340 1.95 -1.29 1.94
N TYR A 341 2.29 -1.87 0.79
CA TYR A 341 3.67 -2.06 0.38
C TYR A 341 4.27 -0.75 -0.15
N ASN A 342 3.51 -0.02 -0.97
CA ASN A 342 3.93 1.28 -1.45
C ASN A 342 4.14 2.24 -0.27
N GLU A 343 3.18 2.26 0.65
CA GLU A 343 3.19 3.14 1.82
C GLU A 343 4.26 2.80 2.86
N MET A 344 4.49 1.50 3.08
CA MET A 344 5.63 1.05 3.87
C MET A 344 6.94 1.64 3.32
N MET A 345 7.13 1.64 1.99
CA MET A 345 8.35 2.15 1.37
C MET A 345 8.46 3.67 1.49
N SER A 346 7.36 4.41 1.34
CA SER A 346 7.33 5.87 1.54
C SER A 346 7.68 6.26 2.98
N MET A 347 7.10 5.59 3.98
CA MET A 347 7.47 5.88 5.37
C MET A 347 8.89 5.42 5.71
N VAL A 348 9.41 4.35 5.10
CA VAL A 348 10.84 4.01 5.22
C VAL A 348 11.72 5.09 4.58
N CYS A 349 11.28 5.72 3.49
CA CYS A 349 11.97 6.87 2.90
C CYS A 349 12.04 8.04 3.88
N GLU A 350 10.92 8.40 4.50
CA GLU A 350 10.90 9.44 5.53
C GLU A 350 11.95 9.17 6.64
N ASP A 351 11.97 7.95 7.21
CA ASP A 351 12.94 7.53 8.24
C ASP A 351 14.41 7.64 7.76
N LEU A 352 14.67 7.38 6.47
CA LEU A 352 15.99 7.53 5.86
C LEU A 352 16.41 8.99 5.65
N MET A 353 15.45 9.91 5.43
CA MET A 353 15.72 11.32 5.15
C MET A 353 15.75 12.23 6.38
N LEU A 354 15.15 11.82 7.52
CA LEU A 354 15.02 12.69 8.71
C LEU A 354 16.33 13.38 9.13
N SER A 355 17.40 12.63 9.31
CA SER A 355 18.68 13.19 9.78
C SER A 355 19.29 14.17 8.77
N HIS A 356 19.07 13.92 7.49
CA HIS A 356 19.53 14.79 6.41
C HIS A 356 18.75 16.10 6.35
N LEU A 357 17.43 16.03 6.55
CA LEU A 357 16.55 17.19 6.59
C LEU A 357 16.65 17.99 7.90
N HIS A 358 17.44 17.50 8.87
CA HIS A 358 17.55 18.01 10.25
C HIS A 358 16.22 17.94 11.02
N LEU A 359 15.45 16.91 10.75
CA LEU A 359 14.18 16.60 11.40
C LEU A 359 14.36 15.60 12.55
N THR A 360 13.37 15.53 13.42
CA THR A 360 13.34 14.60 14.55
C THR A 360 12.34 13.46 14.31
N ALA A 361 12.40 12.43 15.16
CA ALA A 361 11.42 11.34 15.14
C ALA A 361 9.95 11.79 15.34
N LYS A 362 9.71 13.02 15.81
CA LYS A 362 8.35 13.57 15.93
C LYS A 362 7.80 14.00 14.57
N ASP A 363 8.67 14.49 13.69
CA ASP A 363 8.33 15.03 12.38
C ASP A 363 8.22 13.92 11.32
N GLY A 364 8.65 12.70 11.66
CA GLY A 364 8.65 11.54 10.78
C GLY A 364 7.69 10.43 11.23
N PRO A 365 7.71 9.27 10.53
CA PRO A 365 6.76 8.18 10.72
C PRO A 365 6.84 7.51 12.09
N GLN A 366 7.91 7.73 12.86
CA GLN A 366 8.07 7.22 14.23
C GLN A 366 6.99 7.77 15.17
N ASN A 367 6.39 8.92 14.88
CA ASN A 367 5.28 9.45 15.65
C ASN A 367 4.02 8.53 15.62
N ARG A 368 3.92 7.64 14.61
CA ARG A 368 2.83 6.64 14.46
C ARG A 368 3.05 5.37 15.31
N LEU A 369 4.25 5.17 15.88
CA LEU A 369 4.56 3.93 16.61
C LEU A 369 3.76 3.77 17.91
N GLY A 370 3.28 4.87 18.50
CA GLY A 370 2.32 4.81 19.61
C GLY A 370 1.01 4.12 19.21
N LEU A 371 0.48 4.46 18.02
CA LEU A 371 -0.70 3.82 17.46
C LEU A 371 -0.44 2.36 17.08
N PHE A 372 0.72 2.06 16.49
CA PHE A 372 1.12 0.68 16.19
C PHE A 372 1.09 -0.20 17.45
N ASN A 373 1.67 0.27 18.56
CA ASN A 373 1.69 -0.50 19.82
C ASN A 373 0.28 -0.83 20.35
N GLN A 374 -0.72 -0.02 20.01
CA GLN A 374 -2.11 -0.25 20.40
C GLN A 374 -2.87 -1.13 19.39
N THR A 375 -2.41 -1.22 18.14
CA THR A 375 -3.19 -1.75 17.02
C THR A 375 -2.44 -2.79 16.19
N TYR A 376 -1.33 -3.32 16.70
CA TYR A 376 -0.47 -4.21 15.94
C TYR A 376 -1.16 -5.52 15.50
N TYR A 377 -2.23 -5.91 16.20
CA TYR A 377 -3.07 -7.07 15.86
C TYR A 377 -3.87 -6.84 14.57
N ALA A 378 -4.00 -5.59 14.11
CA ALA A 378 -4.65 -5.25 12.86
C ALA A 378 -3.87 -5.74 11.64
N GLY A 379 -2.56 -5.99 11.78
CA GLY A 379 -1.71 -6.55 10.74
C GLY A 379 -1.23 -5.52 9.73
N PHE A 380 0.03 -5.65 9.30
CA PHE A 380 0.71 -4.66 8.46
C PHE A 380 0.33 -4.69 6.97
N THR A 381 -0.41 -5.70 6.51
CA THR A 381 -0.90 -5.78 5.12
C THR A 381 -2.35 -5.32 4.98
N ASN A 382 -3.04 -5.06 6.07
CA ASN A 382 -4.45 -4.64 6.05
C ASN A 382 -4.52 -3.13 5.87
N TRP A 383 -5.21 -2.70 4.81
CA TRP A 383 -5.42 -1.28 4.52
C TRP A 383 -6.87 -0.91 4.84
N PHE A 384 -7.05 -0.01 5.81
CA PHE A 384 -8.35 0.50 6.21
C PHE A 384 -8.65 1.83 5.52
N ASP A 385 -9.93 2.15 5.39
CA ASP A 385 -10.42 3.41 4.82
C ASP A 385 -10.72 4.44 5.92
N GLY A 386 -10.82 5.72 5.54
CA GLY A 386 -11.13 6.81 6.49
C GLY A 386 -10.07 6.96 7.57
N ASP A 387 -10.46 7.39 8.77
CA ASP A 387 -9.53 7.61 9.89
C ASP A 387 -8.75 6.35 10.30
N ASP A 388 -9.34 5.16 10.11
CA ASP A 388 -8.69 3.89 10.45
C ASP A 388 -7.49 3.60 9.54
N CYS A 389 -7.33 4.31 8.41
CA CYS A 389 -6.15 4.18 7.54
C CYS A 389 -4.83 4.39 8.32
N LEU A 390 -4.87 5.15 9.40
CA LEU A 390 -3.72 5.40 10.28
C LEU A 390 -3.19 4.19 10.97
N ILE A 391 -4.08 3.26 11.29
CA ILE A 391 -3.71 1.97 11.82
C ILE A 391 -2.84 1.26 10.77
N SER A 392 -3.23 1.33 9.50
CA SER A 392 -2.48 0.75 8.39
C SER A 392 -1.13 1.41 8.21
N TYR A 393 -1.04 2.75 8.19
CA TYR A 393 0.24 3.47 8.15
C TYR A 393 1.15 3.06 9.32
N ALA A 394 0.64 3.09 10.55
CA ALA A 394 1.42 2.74 11.73
C ALA A 394 2.00 1.31 11.67
N ASN A 395 1.17 0.35 11.25
CA ASN A 395 1.56 -1.05 11.14
C ASN A 395 2.52 -1.32 9.99
N ALA A 396 2.26 -0.74 8.81
CA ALA A 396 3.12 -0.86 7.65
C ALA A 396 4.50 -0.25 7.93
N TYR A 397 4.55 0.95 8.54
CA TYR A 397 5.82 1.56 8.94
C TYR A 397 6.61 0.70 9.92
N ALA A 398 5.97 0.20 10.99
CA ALA A 398 6.67 -0.63 11.97
C ALA A 398 7.34 -1.86 11.33
N PHE A 399 6.69 -2.46 10.33
CA PHE A 399 7.25 -3.57 9.56
C PHE A 399 8.40 -3.13 8.64
N GLY A 400 8.25 -2.02 7.91
CA GLY A 400 9.33 -1.45 7.08
C GLY A 400 10.57 -1.05 7.90
N ALA A 401 10.34 -0.38 9.03
CA ALA A 401 11.36 -0.01 10.01
C ALA A 401 12.11 -1.23 10.56
N PHE A 402 11.39 -2.35 10.77
CA PHE A 402 11.97 -3.62 11.16
C PHE A 402 12.88 -4.16 10.07
N ILE A 403 12.45 -4.15 8.81
CA ILE A 403 13.29 -4.60 7.69
C ILE A 403 14.56 -3.76 7.59
N LEU A 404 14.42 -2.44 7.57
CA LEU A 404 15.54 -1.50 7.51
C LEU A 404 16.56 -1.77 8.61
N ARG A 405 16.11 -1.97 9.84
CA ARG A 405 16.99 -2.19 10.99
C ARG A 405 17.67 -3.56 10.96
N ASN A 406 17.03 -4.57 10.38
CA ASN A 406 17.52 -5.95 10.43
C ASN A 406 18.38 -6.36 9.24
N TRP A 407 18.12 -5.84 8.05
CA TRP A 407 18.89 -6.15 6.85
C TRP A 407 19.55 -4.92 6.19
N GLY A 408 19.35 -3.73 6.77
CA GLY A 408 20.06 -2.51 6.40
C GLY A 408 19.49 -1.81 5.17
N ILE A 409 20.12 -0.67 4.85
CA ILE A 409 19.74 0.21 3.74
C ILE A 409 19.85 -0.48 2.39
N GLU A 410 20.84 -1.35 2.21
CA GLU A 410 21.01 -2.12 0.97
C GLU A 410 19.82 -3.05 0.71
N CYS A 411 19.24 -3.64 1.77
CA CYS A 411 18.02 -4.43 1.62
C CYS A 411 16.86 -3.56 1.13
N ILE A 412 16.67 -2.36 1.69
CA ILE A 412 15.62 -1.42 1.24
C ILE A 412 15.83 -1.03 -0.23
N ARG A 413 17.07 -0.74 -0.61
CA ARG A 413 17.44 -0.47 -2.00
C ARG A 413 17.10 -1.66 -2.92
N ASN A 414 17.43 -2.88 -2.51
CA ASN A 414 17.10 -4.09 -3.28
C ASN A 414 15.60 -4.32 -3.38
N ILE A 415 14.83 -4.02 -2.32
CA ILE A 415 13.36 -4.03 -2.35
C ILE A 415 12.87 -3.02 -3.38
N ALA A 416 13.39 -1.79 -3.41
CA ALA A 416 12.95 -0.78 -4.36
C ALA A 416 13.31 -1.11 -5.82
N LEU A 417 14.47 -1.70 -6.07
CA LEU A 417 15.02 -1.85 -7.42
C LEU A 417 14.78 -3.23 -8.07
N ASN A 418 14.39 -4.26 -7.32
CA ASN A 418 14.07 -5.55 -7.92
C ASN A 418 12.78 -5.48 -8.79
N LYS A 419 12.55 -6.47 -9.64
CA LYS A 419 11.39 -6.50 -10.56
C LYS A 419 10.08 -6.96 -9.93
N TYR A 420 10.10 -7.29 -8.63
CA TYR A 420 8.95 -7.83 -7.93
C TYR A 420 8.24 -6.74 -7.12
N ILE A 421 7.02 -7.02 -6.67
CA ILE A 421 6.24 -6.17 -5.77
C ILE A 421 5.79 -6.98 -4.54
N ASN A 422 5.30 -6.27 -3.52
CA ASN A 422 4.70 -6.84 -2.31
C ASN A 422 5.63 -7.84 -1.61
N GLN A 423 5.07 -8.90 -1.03
CA GLN A 423 5.79 -9.91 -0.26
C GLN A 423 6.95 -10.55 -1.03
N LYS A 424 6.80 -10.73 -2.35
CA LYS A 424 7.85 -11.32 -3.17
C LYS A 424 9.06 -10.42 -3.29
N SER A 425 8.86 -9.11 -3.44
CA SER A 425 9.95 -8.13 -3.48
C SER A 425 10.75 -8.11 -2.19
N ILE A 426 10.06 -8.14 -1.06
CA ILE A 426 10.68 -8.17 0.26
C ILE A 426 11.47 -9.47 0.46
N LEU A 427 10.86 -10.62 0.15
CA LEU A 427 11.52 -11.91 0.30
C LEU A 427 12.79 -12.01 -0.55
N ASP A 428 12.72 -11.57 -1.82
CA ASP A 428 13.86 -11.61 -2.74
C ASP A 428 15.05 -10.80 -2.18
N ALA A 429 14.81 -9.56 -1.78
CA ALA A 429 15.84 -8.69 -1.22
C ALA A 429 16.38 -9.16 0.13
N VAL A 430 15.51 -9.65 1.02
CA VAL A 430 15.93 -10.20 2.32
C VAL A 430 16.72 -11.49 2.13
N HIS A 431 16.34 -12.36 1.19
CA HIS A 431 17.07 -13.58 0.89
C HIS A 431 18.48 -13.30 0.36
N ASP A 432 18.65 -12.25 -0.45
CA ASP A 432 19.96 -11.80 -0.92
C ASP A 432 20.86 -11.31 0.22
N CYS A 433 20.27 -10.75 1.28
CA CYS A 433 21.00 -10.33 2.49
C CYS A 433 21.23 -11.48 3.48
N ASP A 434 20.28 -12.41 3.58
CA ASP A 434 20.28 -13.57 4.47
C ASP A 434 19.62 -14.78 3.79
N SER A 435 20.45 -15.59 3.16
CA SER A 435 20.02 -16.79 2.43
C SER A 435 19.31 -17.86 3.30
N SER A 436 19.35 -17.74 4.63
CA SER A 436 18.60 -18.62 5.53
C SER A 436 17.09 -18.31 5.56
N ILE A 437 16.71 -17.10 5.15
CA ILE A 437 15.33 -16.67 4.99
C ILE A 437 14.86 -17.09 3.59
N THR A 438 14.00 -18.10 3.52
CA THR A 438 13.53 -18.71 2.26
C THR A 438 12.04 -18.49 2.02
N SER A 439 11.34 -17.88 2.98
CA SER A 439 9.92 -17.59 2.89
C SER A 439 9.56 -16.28 3.59
N PHE A 440 8.56 -15.58 3.07
CA PHE A 440 8.04 -14.36 3.68
C PHE A 440 7.46 -14.62 5.08
N TYR A 441 6.93 -15.82 5.32
CA TYR A 441 6.44 -16.25 6.64
C TYR A 441 7.53 -16.23 7.72
N GLN A 442 8.79 -16.54 7.38
CA GLN A 442 9.90 -16.42 8.33
C GLN A 442 10.11 -14.96 8.74
N ILE A 443 10.08 -14.03 7.78
CA ILE A 443 10.21 -12.58 8.04
C ILE A 443 9.10 -12.10 8.96
N GLN A 444 7.85 -12.49 8.66
CA GLN A 444 6.68 -12.19 9.50
C GLN A 444 6.85 -12.72 10.93
N LYS A 445 7.28 -13.98 11.08
CA LYS A 445 7.50 -14.59 12.39
C LYS A 445 8.57 -13.85 13.19
N LEU A 446 9.65 -13.43 12.53
CA LEU A 446 10.70 -12.64 13.18
C LEU A 446 10.16 -11.27 13.62
N PHE A 447 9.39 -10.59 12.76
CA PHE A 447 8.76 -9.32 13.12
C PHE A 447 7.84 -9.46 14.35
N TYR A 448 6.94 -10.44 14.36
CA TYR A 448 6.05 -10.70 15.50
C TYR A 448 6.82 -11.08 16.77
N ASN A 449 7.93 -11.80 16.65
CA ASN A 449 8.79 -12.09 17.80
C ASN A 449 9.40 -10.82 18.40
N VAL A 450 9.80 -9.84 17.57
CA VAL A 450 10.29 -8.54 18.06
C VAL A 450 9.20 -7.76 18.78
N MET A 451 7.96 -7.84 18.30
CA MET A 451 6.84 -7.17 18.95
C MET A 451 6.50 -7.78 20.32
N LEU A 452 6.54 -9.11 20.42
CA LEU A 452 6.30 -9.81 21.69
C LEU A 452 7.49 -9.70 22.65
N ASN A 453 8.71 -9.55 22.12
CA ASN A 453 9.95 -9.47 22.88
C ASN A 453 10.81 -8.29 22.39
N PRO A 454 10.44 -7.03 22.68
CA PRO A 454 11.13 -5.85 22.15
C PRO A 454 12.58 -5.72 22.63
N THR A 455 12.98 -6.50 23.64
CA THR A 455 14.35 -6.58 24.15
C THR A 455 15.20 -7.66 23.48
N ALA A 456 14.65 -8.41 22.51
CA ALA A 456 15.43 -9.38 21.74
C ALA A 456 16.63 -8.71 21.07
N THR A 457 17.76 -9.42 21.03
CA THR A 457 19.05 -8.84 20.58
C THR A 457 19.42 -9.22 19.15
N GLU A 458 18.92 -10.34 18.64
CA GLU A 458 19.24 -10.81 17.28
C GLU A 458 18.46 -10.01 16.23
N TYR A 459 17.13 -10.10 16.29
CA TYR A 459 16.21 -9.30 15.51
C TYR A 459 15.60 -8.24 16.41
N THR A 460 15.66 -6.97 16.01
CA THR A 460 15.17 -5.87 16.84
C THR A 460 14.94 -4.59 16.05
N LEU A 461 14.05 -3.74 16.56
CA LEU A 461 13.92 -2.34 16.16
C LEU A 461 14.87 -1.44 16.98
N ASN A 462 15.38 -1.92 18.11
CA ASN A 462 16.24 -1.15 19.01
C ASN A 462 17.71 -1.17 18.58
N LYS A 463 17.96 -0.92 17.28
CA LYS A 463 19.29 -0.75 16.71
C LYS A 463 19.27 0.36 15.68
N SER A 464 20.32 1.18 15.71
CA SER A 464 20.56 2.20 14.69
C SER A 464 21.11 1.55 13.43
N VAL A 465 20.82 2.14 12.28
CA VAL A 465 21.41 1.77 11.00
C VAL A 465 22.15 2.98 10.47
N SER A 466 23.40 2.78 10.05
CA SER A 466 24.14 3.82 9.35
C SER A 466 24.94 3.21 8.21
N LYS A 467 24.96 3.89 7.07
CA LYS A 467 25.71 3.48 5.90
C LYS A 467 26.14 4.70 5.09
N LYS A 468 27.45 4.81 4.92
CA LYS A 468 28.06 5.76 4.01
C LYS A 468 28.46 5.06 2.72
N TYR A 469 27.95 5.55 1.59
CA TYR A 469 28.31 5.09 0.25
C TYR A 469 29.34 6.03 -0.38
N ASP A 470 29.12 7.34 -0.28
CA ASP A 470 30.02 8.37 -0.77
C ASP A 470 29.88 9.67 0.05
N SER A 471 30.40 10.80 -0.45
CA SER A 471 30.32 12.10 0.24
C SER A 471 28.92 12.70 0.30
N LYS A 472 28.03 12.33 -0.61
CA LYS A 472 26.66 12.83 -0.74
C LYS A 472 25.63 11.85 -0.16
N ASN A 473 25.91 10.55 -0.22
CA ASN A 473 25.04 9.45 0.20
C ASN A 473 25.51 8.82 1.52
N ASP A 474 25.16 9.47 2.63
CA ASP A 474 25.43 9.02 4.00
C ASP A 474 24.14 8.99 4.80
N PHE A 475 23.66 7.79 5.12
CA PHE A 475 22.36 7.58 5.75
C PHE A 475 22.53 7.15 7.20
N THR A 476 21.72 7.71 8.08
CA THR A 476 21.65 7.30 9.48
C THR A 476 20.20 7.32 9.95
N CYS A 477 19.75 6.18 10.49
CA CYS A 477 18.45 5.98 11.10
C CYS A 477 18.65 5.54 12.55
N GLU A 478 17.96 6.21 13.46
CA GLU A 478 18.10 5.97 14.89
C GLU A 478 17.47 4.64 15.32
N ALA A 479 17.94 4.13 16.46
CA ALA A 479 17.32 2.98 17.11
C ALA A 479 15.89 3.30 17.54
N ILE A 480 14.96 2.37 17.31
CA ILE A 480 13.58 2.45 17.77
C ILE A 480 13.42 1.52 18.96
N ASN A 481 13.35 2.08 20.15
CA ASN A 481 12.94 1.34 21.33
C ASN A 481 11.41 1.37 21.43
N LEU A 482 10.73 0.29 21.05
CA LEU A 482 9.26 0.20 21.11
C LEU A 482 8.70 0.50 22.51
N ASN A 483 9.47 0.25 23.58
CA ASN A 483 9.05 0.58 24.95
C ASN A 483 8.83 2.09 25.17
N ASN A 484 9.50 2.94 24.40
CA ASN A 484 9.30 4.40 24.47
C ASN A 484 7.93 4.83 23.93
N TYR A 485 7.28 3.96 23.16
CA TYR A 485 5.98 4.19 22.53
C TYR A 485 4.86 3.39 23.20
N ILE A 486 5.18 2.63 24.26
CA ILE A 486 4.17 1.91 25.01
C ILE A 486 3.39 2.93 25.85
N THR A 487 2.20 3.26 25.40
CA THR A 487 1.25 4.09 26.15
C THR A 487 0.30 3.20 26.96
N PHE A 488 0.80 2.22 27.71
CA PHE A 488 -0.06 1.51 28.67
C PHE A 488 -0.07 2.26 30.00
N GLN A 489 -1.24 2.77 30.39
CA GLN A 489 -1.56 2.79 31.81
C GLN A 489 -1.68 1.32 32.23
N TYR A 490 -0.84 0.90 33.17
CA TYR A 490 -0.64 -0.49 33.63
C TYR A 490 -1.91 -1.24 34.09
N ASN A 491 -3.07 -0.56 34.10
CA ASN A 491 -4.35 -1.09 34.55
C ASN A 491 -5.28 -1.52 33.40
N GLU A 492 -4.90 -1.29 32.13
CA GLU A 492 -5.71 -1.62 30.94
C GLU A 492 -5.07 -2.70 30.05
N MET A 493 -4.21 -3.55 30.64
CA MET A 493 -3.92 -4.86 30.06
C MET A 493 -5.16 -5.76 30.26
N ASP A 494 -6.28 -5.34 29.68
CA ASP A 494 -7.54 -6.04 29.76
C ASP A 494 -7.49 -7.28 28.87
N THR A 495 -8.21 -8.29 29.31
CA THR A 495 -8.48 -9.59 28.70
C THR A 495 -8.77 -9.55 27.19
N SER A 496 -9.15 -8.39 26.64
CA SER A 496 -9.34 -8.11 25.22
C SER A 496 -8.06 -8.20 24.39
N MET A 497 -6.90 -7.81 24.92
CA MET A 497 -5.63 -7.86 24.16
C MET A 497 -5.12 -9.29 24.00
N ALA A 498 -5.35 -10.14 25.00
CA ALA A 498 -5.17 -11.58 24.88
C ALA A 498 -6.20 -12.19 23.92
N ALA A 499 -7.47 -11.80 24.00
CA ALA A 499 -8.48 -12.26 23.05
C ALA A 499 -8.11 -11.88 21.59
N ALA A 500 -7.64 -10.66 21.31
CA ALA A 500 -7.25 -10.20 19.98
C ALA A 500 -5.97 -10.88 19.46
N LEU A 501 -4.96 -11.09 20.32
CA LEU A 501 -3.74 -11.85 20.00
C LEU A 501 -4.01 -13.34 19.72
N TYR A 502 -5.08 -13.91 20.28
CA TYR A 502 -5.37 -15.34 20.26
C TYR A 502 -6.73 -15.69 19.59
N GLY A 503 -7.32 -14.78 18.81
CA GLY A 503 -8.45 -15.06 17.92
C GLY A 503 -9.85 -15.01 18.56
N GLY A 504 -10.14 -13.95 19.31
CA GLY A 504 -11.43 -13.70 19.96
C GLY A 504 -12.33 -12.75 19.18
N GLU A 505 -12.80 -13.15 18.01
CA GLU A 505 -14.24 -13.04 17.73
C GLU A 505 -14.83 -14.45 17.85
N ALA A 506 -15.95 -14.57 18.55
CA ALA A 506 -16.45 -15.81 19.15
C ALA A 506 -16.74 -17.02 18.23
N TYR A 507 -16.35 -17.01 16.94
CA TYR A 507 -16.77 -18.05 15.98
C TYR A 507 -15.76 -18.53 14.92
N LYS A 508 -14.46 -18.22 15.00
CA LYS A 508 -13.48 -18.86 14.08
C LYS A 508 -12.24 -19.42 14.79
N PRO A 509 -11.98 -20.75 14.71
CA PRO A 509 -10.82 -21.34 15.37
C PRO A 509 -9.52 -21.01 14.64
N TYR A 510 -8.60 -20.35 15.35
CA TYR A 510 -7.20 -20.20 14.99
C TYR A 510 -6.50 -21.58 14.99
N LYS A 511 -5.71 -21.87 13.94
CA LYS A 511 -4.89 -23.09 13.84
C LYS A 511 -3.40 -22.71 13.76
N GLY A 512 -2.82 -22.41 14.92
CA GLY A 512 -1.39 -22.15 15.10
C GLY A 512 -0.98 -22.39 16.57
N PRO A 513 0.33 -22.47 16.87
CA PRO A 513 0.81 -22.69 18.23
C PRO A 513 0.45 -21.52 19.15
N MET A 514 -0.09 -21.83 20.33
CA MET A 514 -0.52 -20.88 21.35
C MET A 514 0.49 -20.89 22.50
N ILE A 515 0.96 -19.72 22.94
CA ILE A 515 1.82 -19.57 24.12
C ILE A 515 1.02 -18.84 25.19
N ILE A 516 0.74 -19.51 26.31
CA ILE A 516 0.02 -18.92 27.45
C ILE A 516 1.04 -18.41 28.47
N ASN A 517 1.01 -17.10 28.76
CA ASN A 517 1.75 -16.50 29.86
C ASN A 517 1.06 -16.82 31.20
N LEU A 518 1.83 -17.10 32.26
CA LEU A 518 1.41 -17.63 33.57
C LEU A 518 0.33 -16.79 34.30
N ASN A 519 0.06 -15.56 33.89
CA ASN A 519 -1.02 -14.73 34.43
C ASN A 519 -2.43 -15.11 33.93
N ALA A 520 -2.54 -15.99 32.92
CA ALA A 520 -3.83 -16.54 32.48
C ALA A 520 -4.40 -17.63 33.42
N LYS A 521 -3.61 -18.09 34.40
CA LYS A 521 -4.02 -19.09 35.40
C LYS A 521 -5.24 -18.63 36.20
N ASP A 522 -5.28 -17.36 36.57
CA ASP A 522 -6.38 -16.78 37.36
C ASP A 522 -7.71 -16.70 36.58
N GLY A 523 -7.65 -16.72 35.24
CA GLY A 523 -8.83 -16.81 34.37
C GLY A 523 -9.35 -18.24 34.26
N ILE A 524 -8.45 -19.23 34.16
CA ILE A 524 -8.83 -20.65 34.05
C ILE A 524 -9.47 -21.15 35.35
N ASP A 525 -8.95 -20.74 36.51
CA ASP A 525 -9.52 -21.08 37.83
C ASP A 525 -10.94 -20.49 38.05
N ARG A 526 -11.37 -19.54 37.22
CA ARG A 526 -12.73 -18.95 37.23
C ARG A 526 -13.70 -19.59 36.23
N GLY A 527 -13.32 -20.68 35.57
CA GLY A 527 -14.24 -21.51 34.78
C GLY A 527 -14.38 -21.14 33.29
N PHE A 528 -13.35 -20.60 32.66
CA PHE A 528 -13.35 -20.40 31.21
C PHE A 528 -13.23 -21.75 30.46
N ALA A 529 -14.22 -22.05 29.61
CA ALA A 529 -14.19 -23.20 28.72
C ALA A 529 -13.48 -22.83 27.40
N LEU A 530 -12.40 -23.55 27.07
CA LEU A 530 -11.78 -23.51 25.75
C LEU A 530 -12.52 -24.46 24.82
N GLY A 531 -12.82 -24.01 23.60
CA GLY A 531 -13.53 -24.81 22.59
C GLY A 531 -12.78 -26.08 22.18
N PRO A 532 -13.48 -27.10 21.64
CA PRO A 532 -13.09 -28.51 21.75
C PRO A 532 -11.98 -29.01 20.82
N THR A 533 -11.20 -28.15 20.16
CA THR A 533 -10.16 -28.65 19.22
C THR A 533 -8.99 -27.68 19.08
N GLY A 534 -7.88 -27.99 19.76
CA GLY A 534 -6.57 -27.36 19.61
C GLY A 534 -5.54 -28.07 20.49
N THR A 535 -4.30 -28.20 20.00
CA THR A 535 -3.16 -28.69 20.80
C THR A 535 -2.67 -27.57 21.71
N LEU A 536 -2.75 -27.77 23.02
CA LEU A 536 -2.20 -26.85 24.01
C LEU A 536 -0.70 -27.13 24.17
N ILE A 537 0.14 -26.12 23.91
CA ILE A 537 1.58 -26.16 24.21
C ILE A 537 1.81 -25.22 25.39
N VAL A 538 2.16 -25.79 26.55
CA VAL A 538 2.48 -25.00 27.75
C VAL A 538 3.99 -24.89 27.86
N TYR A 539 4.52 -23.67 27.79
CA TYR A 539 5.91 -23.38 28.11
C TYR A 539 6.01 -23.07 29.61
N THR A 540 6.87 -23.79 30.33
CA THR A 540 7.16 -23.48 31.73
C THR A 540 8.64 -23.15 31.88
N GLU A 541 8.95 -21.92 32.33
CA GLU A 541 10.33 -21.46 32.55
C GLU A 541 11.12 -22.38 33.50
N ALA A 542 10.42 -23.08 34.40
CA ALA A 542 11.05 -23.96 35.38
C ALA A 542 11.69 -25.24 34.80
N SER A 543 11.37 -25.64 33.56
CA SER A 543 11.82 -26.93 32.99
C SER A 543 12.55 -26.84 31.66
N ASN A 544 12.58 -25.67 31.01
CA ASN A 544 13.25 -25.45 29.72
C ASN A 544 12.88 -26.49 28.63
N GLY A 545 11.63 -26.98 28.63
CA GLY A 545 11.10 -27.95 27.68
C GLY A 545 9.62 -27.73 27.37
N TYR A 546 9.15 -28.33 26.27
CA TYR A 546 7.76 -28.26 25.81
C TYR A 546 7.01 -29.54 26.19
N ALA A 547 5.76 -29.40 26.64
CA ALA A 547 4.83 -30.51 26.79
C ALA A 547 3.67 -30.36 25.80
N GLU A 548 3.46 -31.37 24.96
CA GLU A 548 2.26 -31.49 24.12
C GLU A 548 1.17 -32.23 24.87
N VAL A 549 -0.05 -31.70 24.83
CA VAL A 549 -1.25 -32.40 25.32
C VAL A 549 -2.14 -32.75 24.13
N PRO A 550 -2.38 -34.04 23.83
CA PRO A 550 -3.22 -34.46 22.70
C PRO A 550 -4.70 -34.09 22.90
N GLY A 551 -5.36 -33.67 21.81
CA GLY A 551 -6.68 -33.01 21.80
C GLY A 551 -7.92 -33.91 21.90
N ASP A 552 -7.82 -35.09 22.50
CA ASP A 552 -8.93 -36.06 22.57
C ASP A 552 -9.47 -36.20 24.00
N TRP A 553 -10.15 -35.18 24.54
CA TRP A 553 -10.61 -35.22 25.94
C TRP A 553 -12.09 -34.90 26.09
N ASN A 554 -12.86 -35.94 26.43
CA ASN A 554 -14.24 -35.88 26.88
C ASN A 554 -14.30 -36.71 28.16
N ASP A 555 -13.75 -36.18 29.27
CA ASP A 555 -14.20 -36.43 30.65
C ASP A 555 -13.27 -35.68 31.63
N SER A 556 -13.90 -35.14 32.67
CA SER A 556 -13.34 -34.34 33.77
C SER A 556 -11.97 -34.78 34.28
N LEU A 557 -11.03 -33.83 34.37
CA LEU A 557 -9.80 -34.01 35.15
C LEU A 557 -9.64 -32.95 36.24
N THR A 558 -9.56 -33.43 37.47
CA THR A 558 -9.01 -32.74 38.64
C THR A 558 -7.54 -33.17 38.75
N TYR A 559 -6.57 -32.24 38.73
CA TYR A 559 -5.20 -32.56 39.17
C TYR A 559 -4.81 -31.74 40.40
N TYR A 560 -4.40 -32.49 41.44
CA TYR A 560 -3.49 -32.04 42.47
C TYR A 560 -2.08 -31.94 41.88
N ILE A 561 -1.42 -30.81 42.06
CA ILE A 561 0.03 -30.68 41.85
C ILE A 561 0.70 -30.91 43.21
N GLU A 562 1.34 -32.06 43.39
CA GLU A 562 2.36 -32.23 44.44
C GLU A 562 3.68 -31.65 43.93
N LEU A 563 4.15 -30.59 44.60
CA LEU A 563 5.48 -30.01 44.40
C LEU A 563 6.53 -30.92 45.06
N LYS A 564 7.58 -31.28 44.32
CA LYS A 564 8.87 -31.71 44.88
C LYS A 564 9.96 -30.75 44.46
#